data_AF-A0A0R2E5A0-F1
#
_entry.id   AF-A0A0R2E5A0-F1
#
_cell.length_a   1.000
_cell.length_b   1.000
_cell.length_c   1.000
_cell.angle_alpha   90.00
_cell.angle_beta   90.00
_cell.angle_gamma   90.00
#
_symmetry.space_group_name_H-M   'P 1'
#
loop_
_entity.id
_entity.type
_entity.pdbx_description
1 polymer ?
#
loop_
_entity_poly.entity_id
_entity_poly.type
_entity_poly.pdbx_seq_one_letter_code
_entity_poly.pdbx_strand_id
1 'polypeptide(L)' 'MNDKEKIDDAFAEYFFKNFYQDRGMRKWQGFFLSDHTQALKKQRMNQEKNDQE' A
#
# COMPACT_ATOMS: atom_id res chain seq x y z
N MET A 1 1.27 -12.39 -36.37
CA MET A 1 0.61 -12.63 -35.07
C MET A 1 1.25 -11.69 -34.08
N ASN A 2 0.49 -10.69 -33.61
CA ASN A 2 0.98 -9.76 -32.59
C ASN A 2 0.35 -10.20 -31.27
N ASP A 3 0.74 -11.40 -30.84
CA ASP A 3 0.35 -11.97 -29.56
C ASP A 3 1.22 -11.29 -28.51
N LYS A 4 0.79 -10.08 -28.11
CA LYS A 4 1.18 -9.56 -26.79
C LYS A 4 0.83 -10.66 -25.81
N GLU A 5 1.87 -11.31 -25.27
CA GLU A 5 1.77 -12.37 -24.28
C GLU A 5 0.69 -11.97 -23.28
N LYS A 6 -0.47 -12.62 -23.41
CA LYS A 6 -1.58 -12.37 -22.50
C LYS A 6 -1.11 -12.93 -21.17
N ILE A 7 -0.80 -12.02 -20.24
CA ILE A 7 -0.60 -12.40 -18.85
C ILE A 7 -1.92 -13.04 -18.40
N ASP A 8 -1.91 -14.35 -18.24
CA ASP A 8 -3.02 -15.10 -17.68
C ASP A 8 -2.86 -15.21 -16.15
N ASP A 9 -3.95 -15.56 -15.48
CA ASP A 9 -4.00 -15.62 -14.02
C ASP A 9 -3.04 -16.70 -13.48
N ALA A 10 -2.81 -17.78 -14.23
CA ALA A 10 -1.90 -18.85 -13.86
C ALA A 10 -0.43 -18.39 -13.85
N PHE A 11 -0.04 -17.59 -14.85
CA PHE A 11 1.27 -16.97 -14.93
C PHE A 11 1.45 -15.95 -13.81
N ALA A 12 0.41 -15.15 -13.52
CA ALA A 12 0.44 -14.22 -12.40
C ALA A 12 0.67 -14.94 -11.07
N GLU A 13 -0.04 -16.04 -10.80
CA GLU A 13 0.14 -16.85 -9.58
C GLU A 13 1.56 -17.45 -9.49
N TYR A 14 2.05 -18.05 -10.59
CA TYR A 14 3.40 -18.59 -10.68
C TYR A 14 4.46 -17.52 -10.39
N PHE A 15 4.27 -16.31 -10.93
CA PHE A 15 5.16 -15.18 -10.71
C PHE A 15 5.19 -14.76 -9.24
N PHE A 16 4.02 -14.57 -8.62
CA PHE A 16 3.93 -14.18 -7.21
C PHE A 16 4.50 -15.24 -6.27
N LYS A 17 4.36 -16.52 -6.60
CA LYS A 17 4.87 -17.62 -5.76
C LYS A 17 6.40 -17.75 -5.80
N ASN A 18 7.00 -17.59 -6.97
CA ASN A 18 8.41 -17.96 -7.18
C ASN A 18 9.35 -16.76 -7.31
N PHE A 19 8.84 -15.61 -7.77
CA PHE A 19 9.68 -14.46 -8.14
C PHE A 19 9.36 -13.20 -7.34
N TYR A 20 8.14 -13.05 -6.83
CA TYR A 20 7.80 -11.89 -6.02
C TYR A 20 8.44 -11.97 -4.63
N GLN A 21 9.24 -10.96 -4.31
CA GLN A 21 9.77 -10.76 -2.97
C GLN A 21 8.97 -9.65 -2.30
N ASP A 22 8.26 -9.99 -1.22
CA ASP A 22 7.59 -9.01 -0.41
C ASP A 22 8.64 -8.08 0.23
N ARG A 23 8.53 -6.79 -0.05
CA ARG A 23 9.46 -5.77 0.46
C ARG A 23 9.06 -5.29 1.86
N GLY A 24 7.96 -5.81 2.41
CA GLY A 24 7.36 -5.36 3.66
C GLY A 24 6.95 -3.88 3.59
N MET A 25 6.63 -3.30 4.76
CA MET A 25 6.39 -1.87 4.86
C MET A 25 7.65 -1.08 4.48
N ARG A 26 7.59 -0.35 3.35
CA ARG A 26 8.64 0.57 2.93
C ARG A 26 8.73 1.71 3.94
N LYS A 27 9.75 1.67 4.79
CA LYS A 27 10.24 2.87 5.49
C LYS A 27 10.90 3.76 4.46
N TRP A 28 10.33 4.93 4.18
CA TRP A 28 10.98 5.92 3.30
C TRP A 28 11.73 6.91 4.18
N GLN A 29 13.04 7.03 3.99
CA GLN A 29 13.92 7.90 4.79
C GLN A 29 13.83 7.66 6.30
N GLY A 30 13.66 6.40 6.72
CA GLY A 30 13.57 6.04 8.14
C GLY A 30 12.21 6.29 8.79
N PHE A 31 11.23 6.85 8.07
CA PHE A 31 9.87 7.06 8.55
C PHE A 31 8.91 6.04 7.93
N PHE A 32 7.95 5.55 8.72
CA PHE A 32 6.85 4.79 8.17
C PHE A 32 5.86 5.74 7.48
N LEU A 33 5.44 5.43 6.26
CA LEU A 33 4.34 6.15 5.59
C LEU A 33 3.03 6.11 6.41
N SER A 34 2.85 5.06 7.23
CA SER A 34 1.75 4.95 8.18
C SER A 34 1.79 6.03 9.26
N ASP A 35 2.95 6.58 9.63
CA ASP A 35 3.03 7.59 10.69
C ASP A 35 2.51 8.96 10.22
N HIS A 36 2.70 9.29 8.94
CA HIS A 36 2.14 10.52 8.37
C HIS A 36 0.61 10.46 8.28
N THR A 37 0.06 9.32 7.86
CA THR A 37 -1.40 9.12 7.80
C THR A 37 -2.03 9.01 9.19
N GLN A 38 -1.33 8.45 10.18
CA GLN A 38 -1.79 8.42 11.57
C GLN A 38 -1.88 9.81 12.19
N ALA A 39 -0.88 10.68 11.96
CA ALA A 39 -0.92 12.07 12.43
C ALA A 39 -2.13 12.83 11.86
N LEU A 40 -2.36 12.73 10.54
CA LEU A 40 -3.51 13.33 9.87
C LEU A 40 -4.85 12.77 10.38
N LYS A 41 -4.92 11.46 10.64
CA LYS A 41 -6.12 10.83 11.21
C LYS A 41 -6.42 11.36 12.62
N LYS A 42 -5.39 11.51 13.46
CA LYS A 42 -5.54 12.07 14.81
C LYS A 42 -5.98 13.54 14.78
N GLN A 43 -5.47 14.34 13.84
CA GLN A 43 -5.89 15.72 13.66
C GLN A 43 -7.37 15.82 13.26
N ARG A 44 -7.82 15.01 12.29
CA ARG A 44 -9.24 14.97 11.89
C ARG A 44 -10.15 14.55 13.03
N MET A 45 -9.79 13.51 13.78
CA MET A 45 -10.56 13.06 14.94
C MET A 45 -10.66 14.12 16.04
N ASN A 46 -9.62 14.95 16.22
CA ASN A 46 -9.67 16.07 17.18
C ASN A 46 -10.52 17.23 16.67
N GLN A 47 -10.50 17.53 15.36
CA GLN A 47 -11.36 18.54 14.77
C GLN A 47 -12.84 18.14 14.88
N GLU A 48 -13.18 16.91 14.52
CA GLU A 48 -14.54 16.37 14.63
C GLU A 48 -15.08 16.41 16.08
N LYS A 49 -14.21 16.23 17.08
CA LYS A 49 -14.60 16.35 18.50
C LYS A 49 -14.87 17.79 18.90
N ASN A 50 -14.04 18.73 18.44
CA ASN A 50 -14.20 20.15 18.76
C ASN A 50 -15.42 20.78 18.04
N ASP A 51 -15.84 20.21 16.90
CA ASP A 51 -17.02 20.67 16.16
C ASP A 51 -18.34 20.11 16.73
N GLN A 52 -18.27 19.14 17.66
CA GLN A 52 -19.42 18.52 18.32
C GLN A 52 -19.70 19.07 19.74
N GLU A 53 -18.90 20.03 20.20
CA GLU A 53 -19.01 20.71 21.51
C GLU A 53 -19.41 22.18 21.32
#